data_AF-A0A2G6B849-F1
#
_entry.id   AF-A0A2G6B849-F1
#
_cell.length_a   1.000
_cell.length_b   1.000
_cell.length_c   1.000
_cell.angle_alpha   90.00
_cell.angle_beta   90.00
_cell.angle_gamma   90.00
#
_symmetry.space_group_name_H-M   'P 1'
#
loop_
_entity.id
_entity.type
_entity.pdbx_description
1 polymer ?
#
loop_
_entity_poly.entity_id
_entity_poly.type
_entity_poly.pdbx_seq_one_letter_code
_entity_poly.pdbx_strand_id
1 'polypeptide(L)'
;MKPNLYKFSLSIGALLLVIFAIFAQQTYAGDGFFSNFKKFNKHTYVGPFDISEHSKKEAKEKLQIDFSGLEQNMLVQLIVQDYQVDIPADVVSFDADATLNQVRNGDDNTLVASVSREGLRTVMKQNFNSLTFKEDDVEKIASQIEIQLRSGIMPQQVHLANFIPELYEQKQVIASATYEVDELAKGLRLLMEDLDGFEIQPNSTFSFREYLEGKESASATDLQMTIMASLLYKAVLQTNWIIDERNISTELPAGVEPGFEAAINRKLDLDFIFTNPNQTVFTIRTDWTGSQLELSIEGLPFVHSYDTEVEKITKYDPKTVIRYSAFVNAGAIEIVNKGKKGMEVAVKRNVLLNGSLEEIEDVSIDFYAPQPIIERHSLEKVVEQVPDSNVDSNSSHTDGNSSNNGSTGNSSDSGNSSNGSSDGNSSKGNSSGSSTSSGSGSNSNNTGSGSTGSSSSTGSGSSNNSSSSSNGLNNDGSSNSNGSYGKDDAKYDYDKGGNLIKVDKNGNPID
;
A
#
# COMPACT_ATOMS: atom_id res chain seq x y z
N MET A 1 7.58 54.02 92.96
CA MET A 1 7.00 53.39 91.74
C MET A 1 7.57 54.10 90.52
N LYS A 2 8.05 53.48 89.43
CA LYS A 2 8.39 52.06 89.16
C LYS A 2 9.71 52.00 88.33
N PRO A 3 10.91 51.80 88.92
CA PRO A 3 12.16 51.76 88.14
C PRO A 3 12.27 50.54 87.20
N ASN A 4 11.44 49.52 87.39
CA ASN A 4 11.51 48.26 86.63
C ASN A 4 10.94 48.35 85.20
N LEU A 5 10.12 49.36 84.87
CA LEU A 5 9.56 49.51 83.51
C LEU A 5 10.65 49.83 82.47
N TYR A 6 11.58 50.72 82.81
CA TYR A 6 12.65 51.13 81.89
C TYR A 6 13.56 49.97 81.50
N LYS A 7 13.89 49.08 82.46
CA LYS A 7 14.70 47.89 82.16
C LYS A 7 13.97 46.91 81.24
N PHE A 8 12.67 46.70 81.46
CA PHE A 8 11.85 45.82 80.61
C PHE A 8 11.68 46.38 79.19
N SER A 9 11.44 47.68 79.06
CA SER A 9 11.39 48.39 77.77
C SER A 9 12.72 48.33 77.02
N LEU A 10 13.85 48.51 77.73
CA LEU A 10 15.18 48.43 77.12
C LEU A 10 15.50 47.01 76.62
N SER A 11 15.15 45.98 77.38
CA SER A 11 15.30 44.57 76.95
C SER A 11 14.43 44.23 75.73
N ILE A 12 13.20 44.74 75.65
CA ILE A 12 12.32 44.57 74.48
C ILE A 12 12.88 45.31 73.26
N GLY A 13 13.37 46.55 73.44
CA GLY A 13 14.01 47.31 72.35
C GLY A 13 15.29 46.63 71.83
N ALA A 14 16.10 46.07 72.71
CA ALA A 14 17.29 45.30 72.35
C ALA A 14 16.93 43.99 71.63
N LEU A 15 15.91 43.25 72.09
CA LEU A 15 15.42 42.03 71.44
C LEU A 15 14.89 42.33 70.04
N LEU A 16 14.09 43.39 69.88
CA LEU A 16 13.59 43.84 68.58
C LEU A 16 14.73 44.25 67.65
N LEU A 17 15.77 44.94 68.13
CA LEU A 17 16.94 45.28 67.33
C LEU A 17 17.74 44.05 66.88
N VAL A 18 17.90 43.04 67.74
CA VAL A 18 18.55 41.76 67.36
C VAL A 18 17.72 41.03 66.30
N ILE A 19 16.40 40.95 66.46
CA ILE A 19 15.49 40.38 65.47
C ILE A 19 15.59 41.15 64.13
N PHE A 20 15.58 42.49 64.17
CA PHE A 20 15.69 43.32 62.98
C PHE A 20 17.05 43.17 62.29
N ALA A 21 18.14 43.01 63.04
CA ALA A 21 19.48 42.76 62.49
C ALA A 21 19.57 41.40 61.79
N ILE A 22 18.95 40.36 62.36
CA ILE A 22 18.85 39.03 61.73
C ILE A 22 18.07 39.11 60.41
N PHE A 23 16.90 39.77 60.40
CA PHE A 23 16.13 39.96 59.16
C PHE A 23 16.87 40.83 58.12
N ALA A 24 17.56 41.89 58.56
CA ALA A 24 18.30 42.78 57.66
C ALA A 24 19.47 42.08 56.94
N GLN A 25 20.22 41.21 57.63
CA GLN A 25 21.29 40.44 56.98
C GLN A 25 20.71 39.40 55.99
N GLN A 26 19.57 38.79 56.32
CA GLN A 26 18.82 37.92 55.41
C GLN A 26 18.12 38.66 54.25
N THR A 27 18.27 39.99 54.17
CA THR A 27 17.78 40.81 53.03
C THR A 27 18.90 41.15 52.03
N TYR A 28 20.17 40.99 52.42
CA TYR A 28 21.33 41.29 51.56
C TYR A 28 21.89 40.06 50.82
N ALA A 29 21.55 38.85 51.26
CA ALA A 29 21.59 37.67 50.40
C ALA A 29 20.29 37.64 49.58
N GLY A 30 20.40 37.55 48.25
CA GLY A 30 19.27 37.76 47.32
C GLY A 30 18.17 36.69 47.31
N ASP A 31 18.21 35.71 48.22
CA ASP A 31 17.23 34.61 48.34
C ASP A 31 16.72 34.48 49.79
N GLY A 32 16.41 35.62 50.40
CA GLY A 32 15.85 35.70 51.75
C GLY A 32 14.42 35.15 51.86
N PHE A 33 14.04 34.77 53.08
CA PHE A 33 12.77 34.11 53.49
C PHE A 33 11.47 34.55 52.78
N PHE A 34 11.40 35.79 52.29
CA PHE A 34 10.25 36.34 51.56
C PHE A 34 10.12 35.87 50.09
N SER A 35 11.16 35.30 49.47
CA SER A 35 11.11 34.76 48.09
C SER A 35 10.02 33.69 47.95
N ASN A 36 9.91 32.81 48.96
CA ASN A 36 8.89 31.75 49.04
C ASN A 36 7.44 32.24 49.19
N PHE A 37 7.22 33.52 49.49
CA PHE A 37 5.87 34.11 49.58
C PHE A 37 5.48 34.91 48.33
N LYS A 38 6.42 35.13 47.40
CA LYS A 38 6.11 35.78 46.12
C LYS A 38 5.42 34.78 45.19
N LYS A 39 4.19 35.11 44.80
CA LYS A 39 3.41 34.36 43.80
C LYS A 39 3.83 34.74 42.38
N PHE A 40 3.72 33.81 41.44
CA PHE A 40 3.91 34.06 40.01
C PHE A 40 2.79 34.96 39.47
N ASN A 41 3.12 35.78 38.47
CA ASN A 41 2.15 36.61 37.76
C ASN A 41 1.08 35.75 37.05
N LYS A 42 -0.07 36.37 36.72
CA LYS A 42 -1.04 35.77 35.79
C LYS A 42 -0.43 35.53 34.42
N HIS A 43 -0.84 34.44 33.78
CA HIS A 43 -0.29 33.95 32.51
C HIS A 43 1.21 33.58 32.65
N THR A 44 1.55 32.85 33.71
CA THR A 44 2.87 32.19 33.83
C THR A 44 2.68 30.69 33.61
N TYR A 45 3.08 30.22 32.43
CA TYR A 45 2.96 28.81 32.03
C TYR A 45 4.32 28.13 31.95
N VAL A 46 4.33 26.80 32.09
CA VAL A 46 5.45 25.90 31.79
C VAL A 46 4.93 24.82 30.85
N GLY A 47 5.18 24.97 29.55
CA GLY A 47 4.50 24.17 28.53
C GLY A 47 2.97 24.26 28.71
N PRO A 48 2.25 23.12 28.85
CA PRO A 48 0.81 23.13 29.10
C PRO A 48 0.41 23.46 30.55
N PHE A 49 1.36 23.59 31.48
CA PHE A 49 1.07 23.65 32.93
C PHE A 49 1.01 25.09 33.46
N ASP A 50 -0.16 25.48 33.98
CA ASP A 50 -0.35 26.79 34.63
C ASP A 50 0.28 26.80 36.04
N ILE A 51 1.16 27.77 36.30
CA ILE A 51 1.73 28.07 37.63
C ILE A 51 1.38 29.49 38.11
N SER A 52 0.49 30.19 37.40
CA SER A 52 0.00 31.52 37.76
C SER A 52 -0.56 31.56 39.18
N GLU A 53 -0.32 32.67 39.89
CA GLU A 53 -0.77 32.88 41.28
C GLU A 53 -0.28 31.86 42.33
N HIS A 54 0.56 30.89 41.97
CA HIS A 54 1.22 29.99 42.91
C HIS A 54 2.56 30.60 43.37
N SER A 55 2.97 30.37 44.62
CA SER A 55 4.34 30.65 45.08
C SER A 55 5.32 29.63 44.49
N LYS A 56 6.63 29.90 44.53
CA LYS A 56 7.64 28.94 44.04
C LYS A 56 7.53 27.55 44.70
N LYS A 57 7.10 27.48 45.97
CA LYS A 57 6.83 26.21 46.65
C LYS A 57 5.56 25.53 46.14
N GLU A 58 4.43 26.24 46.13
CA GLU A 58 3.14 25.69 45.66
C GLU A 58 3.24 25.23 44.19
N ALA A 59 3.93 25.99 43.35
CA ALA A 59 4.20 25.66 41.95
C ALA A 59 5.09 24.42 41.79
N LYS A 60 6.07 24.20 42.69
CA LYS A 60 6.89 22.98 42.69
C LYS A 60 6.05 21.77 43.04
N GLU A 61 5.26 21.85 44.11
CA GLU A 61 4.39 20.75 44.54
C GLU A 61 3.35 20.41 43.45
N LYS A 62 2.87 21.41 42.70
CA LYS A 62 2.02 21.20 41.52
C LYS A 62 2.79 20.55 40.36
N LEU A 63 3.92 21.13 39.92
CA LEU A 63 4.70 20.62 38.79
C LEU A 63 5.20 19.20 39.01
N GLN A 64 5.51 18.79 40.25
CA GLN A 64 5.86 17.40 40.55
C GLN A 64 4.70 16.43 40.28
N ILE A 65 3.46 16.83 40.55
CA ILE A 65 2.26 16.03 40.23
C ILE A 65 2.01 16.05 38.72
N ASP A 66 2.10 17.23 38.09
CA ASP A 66 1.93 17.40 36.64
C ASP A 66 2.94 16.54 35.85
N PHE A 67 4.21 16.56 36.25
CA PHE A 67 5.31 15.85 35.59
C PHE A 67 5.21 14.34 35.77
N SER A 68 4.87 13.83 36.97
CA SER A 68 4.60 12.38 37.11
C SER A 68 3.36 11.94 36.31
N GLY A 69 2.40 12.83 36.06
CA GLY A 69 1.31 12.59 35.11
C GLY A 69 1.78 12.53 33.64
N LEU A 70 2.72 13.41 33.26
CA LEU A 70 3.33 13.44 31.93
C LEU A 70 4.22 12.21 31.67
N GLU A 71 5.01 11.78 32.67
CA GLU A 71 5.86 10.59 32.63
C GLU A 71 5.00 9.32 32.48
N GLN A 72 3.88 9.20 33.20
CA GLN A 72 2.96 8.06 33.08
C GLN A 72 2.20 7.97 31.75
N ASN A 73 2.07 9.08 31.03
CA ASN A 73 1.34 9.16 29.76
C ASN A 73 2.28 9.65 28.62
N MET A 74 3.57 9.34 28.74
CA MET A 74 4.58 9.80 27.80
C MET A 74 4.45 9.07 26.46
N LEU A 75 4.32 9.84 25.38
CA LEU A 75 4.24 9.33 24.00
C LEU A 75 5.37 9.95 23.17
N VAL A 76 6.59 9.44 23.37
CA VAL A 76 7.77 9.83 22.59
C VAL A 76 8.23 8.62 21.79
N GLN A 77 8.28 8.74 20.46
CA GLN A 77 8.56 7.63 19.55
C GLN A 77 9.88 7.83 18.82
N LEU A 78 10.77 6.83 18.91
CA LEU A 78 11.90 6.69 18.00
C LEU A 78 11.42 6.01 16.73
N ILE A 79 11.77 6.54 15.56
CA ILE A 79 11.27 6.02 14.27
C ILE A 79 12.45 5.78 13.33
N VAL A 80 12.46 4.58 12.72
CA VAL A 80 13.40 4.14 11.68
C VAL A 80 12.57 3.53 10.56
N GLN A 81 12.54 4.18 9.40
CA GLN A 81 11.64 3.83 8.30
C GLN A 81 10.17 3.79 8.77
N ASP A 82 9.49 2.65 8.59
CA ASP A 82 8.17 2.29 9.08
C ASP A 82 8.11 1.97 10.57
N TYR A 83 9.21 1.47 11.16
CA TYR A 83 9.18 0.94 12.52
C TYR A 83 9.29 2.05 13.57
N GLN A 84 8.33 2.05 14.50
CA GLN A 84 8.21 3.01 15.59
C GLN A 84 8.27 2.34 16.96
N VAL A 85 9.00 2.94 17.89
CA VAL A 85 9.27 2.41 19.23
C VAL A 85 9.00 3.50 20.26
N ASP A 86 8.04 3.28 21.15
CA ASP A 86 7.79 4.16 22.30
C ASP A 86 8.98 4.10 23.27
N ILE A 87 9.48 5.28 23.69
CA ILE A 87 10.52 5.37 24.73
C ILE A 87 9.90 5.06 26.09
N PRO A 88 10.43 4.09 26.88
CA PRO A 88 9.95 3.81 28.22
C PRO A 88 10.09 5.01 29.16
N ALA A 89 9.10 5.19 30.05
CA ALA A 89 9.02 6.35 30.94
C ALA A 89 10.24 6.54 31.87
N ASP A 90 10.93 5.47 32.26
CA ASP A 90 12.13 5.52 33.11
C ASP A 90 13.40 5.98 32.36
N VAL A 91 13.34 6.11 31.03
CA VAL A 91 14.41 6.72 30.22
C VAL A 91 14.34 8.24 30.25
N VAL A 92 13.24 8.84 30.70
CA VAL A 92 13.01 10.30 30.72
C VAL A 92 12.69 10.77 32.14
N SER A 93 13.07 12.00 32.47
CA SER A 93 12.72 12.64 33.74
C SER A 93 12.58 14.15 33.57
N PHE A 94 11.66 14.76 34.31
CA PHE A 94 11.46 16.22 34.27
C PHE A 94 11.87 16.90 35.58
N ASP A 95 12.77 17.88 35.51
CA ASP A 95 13.30 18.58 36.68
C ASP A 95 12.46 19.83 36.99
N ALA A 96 11.59 19.72 38.01
CA ALA A 96 10.76 20.82 38.48
C ALA A 96 11.56 21.97 39.14
N ASP A 97 12.73 21.70 39.74
CA ASP A 97 13.58 22.75 40.33
C ASP A 97 14.30 23.54 39.23
N ALA A 98 14.97 22.87 38.29
CA ALA A 98 15.62 23.52 37.15
C ALA A 98 14.62 24.29 36.29
N THR A 99 13.44 23.71 36.05
CA THR A 99 12.30 24.39 35.42
C THR A 99 11.93 25.69 36.15
N LEU A 100 11.66 25.64 37.46
CA LEU A 100 11.30 26.83 38.24
C LEU A 100 12.45 27.82 38.45
N ASN A 101 13.69 27.45 38.14
CA ASN A 101 14.84 28.35 38.12
C ASN A 101 14.97 29.13 36.80
N GLN A 102 14.40 28.65 35.69
CA GLN A 102 14.37 29.37 34.41
C GLN A 102 13.06 30.15 34.13
N VAL A 103 12.04 30.01 34.98
CA VAL A 103 10.73 30.67 34.79
C VAL A 103 10.82 32.21 34.80
N ARG A 104 10.36 32.81 33.71
CA ARG A 104 10.01 34.22 33.57
C ARG A 104 8.54 34.44 33.95
N ASN A 105 8.25 35.56 34.61
CA ASN A 105 6.95 35.86 35.21
C ASN A 105 6.01 36.55 34.22
N GLY A 106 4.86 35.94 33.91
CA GLY A 106 3.88 36.47 32.95
C GLY A 106 4.26 36.19 31.49
N ASP A 107 5.10 35.17 31.26
CA ASP A 107 5.50 34.64 29.97
C ASP A 107 5.21 33.12 29.94
N ASP A 108 5.17 32.54 28.73
CA ASP A 108 5.24 31.09 28.54
C ASP A 108 6.69 30.60 28.69
N ASN A 109 6.89 29.48 29.40
CA ASN A 109 8.21 28.94 29.68
C ASN A 109 8.34 27.47 29.25
N THR A 110 9.58 27.02 29.04
CA THR A 110 9.92 25.63 28.71
C THR A 110 10.12 24.76 29.95
N LEU A 111 9.79 23.48 29.84
CA LEU A 111 10.20 22.45 30.79
C LEU A 111 11.73 22.21 30.72
N VAL A 112 12.31 21.67 31.78
CA VAL A 112 13.61 21.00 31.74
C VAL A 112 13.39 19.49 31.82
N ALA A 113 13.70 18.79 30.73
CA ALA A 113 13.73 17.33 30.67
C ALA A 113 15.18 16.83 30.63
N SER A 114 15.42 15.63 31.15
CA SER A 114 16.69 14.90 31.06
C SER A 114 16.45 13.47 30.57
N VAL A 115 17.25 13.02 29.60
CA VAL A 115 17.16 11.69 28.98
C VAL A 115 18.32 10.81 29.45
N SER A 116 18.02 9.61 29.92
CA SER A 116 19.01 8.61 30.28
C SER A 116 19.71 8.07 29.04
N ARG A 117 20.98 8.46 28.82
CA ARG A 117 21.81 7.93 27.72
C ARG A 117 21.95 6.41 27.81
N GLU A 118 21.94 5.83 29.00
CA GLU A 118 21.98 4.37 29.20
C GLU A 118 20.65 3.68 28.86
N GLY A 119 19.52 4.26 29.29
CA GLY A 119 18.19 3.78 28.90
C GLY A 119 17.98 3.86 27.38
N LEU A 120 18.26 5.02 26.79
CA LEU A 120 18.14 5.25 25.35
C LEU A 120 19.01 4.30 24.53
N ARG A 121 20.29 4.11 24.90
CA ARG A 121 21.19 3.15 24.25
C ARG A 121 20.68 1.71 24.36
N THR A 122 19.97 1.37 25.43
CA THR A 122 19.36 0.05 25.63
C THR A 122 18.15 -0.14 24.71
N VAL A 123 17.22 0.83 24.68
CA VAL A 123 16.06 0.84 23.77
C VAL A 123 16.52 0.72 22.31
N MET A 124 17.48 1.54 21.88
CA MET A 124 17.98 1.53 20.51
C MET A 124 18.59 0.18 20.13
N LYS A 125 19.43 -0.42 21.00
CA LYS A 125 20.07 -1.72 20.73
C LYS A 125 19.11 -2.90 20.74
N GLN A 126 18.01 -2.83 21.49
CA GLN A 126 17.00 -3.88 21.54
C GLN A 126 16.11 -3.87 20.30
N ASN A 127 15.77 -2.69 19.78
CA ASN A 127 14.74 -2.52 18.75
C ASN A 127 15.28 -2.24 17.34
N PHE A 128 16.46 -1.63 17.21
CA PHE A 128 17.07 -1.28 15.91
C PHE A 128 18.36 -2.08 15.67
N ASN A 129 18.31 -3.40 15.86
CA ASN A 129 19.48 -4.27 15.89
C ASN A 129 20.20 -4.45 14.52
N SER A 130 19.55 -4.10 13.42
CA SER A 130 20.12 -4.02 12.06
C SER A 130 21.04 -2.80 11.87
N LEU A 131 21.02 -1.83 12.78
CA LEU A 131 21.76 -0.57 12.71
C LEU A 131 22.83 -0.47 13.81
N THR A 132 23.98 0.13 13.45
CA THR A 132 25.06 0.44 14.40
C THR A 132 25.00 1.91 14.81
N PHE A 133 24.95 2.16 16.11
CA PHE A 133 24.95 3.51 16.70
C PHE A 133 26.22 3.74 17.51
N LYS A 134 26.89 4.88 17.30
CA LYS A 134 28.05 5.34 18.08
C LYS A 134 27.55 6.02 19.36
N GLU A 135 28.44 6.27 20.32
CA GLU A 135 28.06 6.97 21.56
C GLU A 135 27.63 8.42 21.30
N ASP A 136 28.34 9.12 20.39
CA ASP A 136 27.97 10.44 19.88
C ASP A 136 26.55 10.47 19.28
N ASP A 137 26.09 9.38 18.68
CA ASP A 137 24.76 9.27 18.07
C ASP A 137 23.66 9.16 19.15
N VAL A 138 23.94 8.46 20.25
CA VAL A 138 23.06 8.43 21.43
C VAL A 138 22.96 9.82 22.06
N GLU A 139 24.07 10.57 22.12
CA GLU A 139 24.08 11.94 22.67
C GLU A 139 23.33 12.94 21.78
N LYS A 140 23.47 12.84 20.44
CA LYS A 140 22.66 13.60 19.46
C LYS A 140 21.16 13.36 19.70
N ILE A 141 20.73 12.09 19.77
CA ILE A 141 19.32 11.74 19.95
C ILE A 141 18.81 12.18 21.34
N ALA A 142 19.56 11.92 22.42
CA ALA A 142 19.19 12.33 23.76
C ALA A 142 18.97 13.84 23.85
N SER A 143 19.92 14.63 23.34
CA SER A 143 19.82 16.10 23.26
C SER A 143 18.59 16.55 22.45
N GLN A 144 18.25 15.86 21.37
CA GLN A 144 17.11 16.20 20.52
C GLN A 144 15.76 15.89 21.19
N ILE A 145 15.64 14.75 21.89
CA ILE A 145 14.47 14.43 22.72
C ILE A 145 14.31 15.49 23.82
N GLU A 146 15.41 15.85 24.51
CA GLU A 146 15.42 16.92 25.52
C GLU A 146 15.00 18.28 24.96
N ILE A 147 15.23 18.55 23.67
CA ILE A 147 14.77 19.77 22.98
C ILE A 147 13.26 19.69 22.68
N GLN A 148 12.74 18.57 22.14
CA GLN A 148 11.32 18.41 21.86
C GLN A 148 10.45 18.47 23.13
N LEU A 149 10.91 17.82 24.20
CA LEU A 149 10.21 17.73 25.49
C LEU A 149 10.07 19.07 26.23
N ARG A 150 10.85 20.10 25.88
CA ARG A 150 10.72 21.47 26.42
C ARG A 150 9.33 22.06 26.27
N SER A 151 8.56 21.59 25.28
CA SER A 151 7.18 22.00 25.03
C SER A 151 6.18 21.43 26.03
N GLY A 152 6.45 20.24 26.61
CA GLY A 152 5.47 19.47 27.37
C GLY A 152 4.27 18.95 26.54
N ILE A 153 4.32 19.10 25.22
CA ILE A 153 3.27 18.64 24.29
C ILE A 153 3.61 17.23 23.81
N MET A 154 2.58 16.39 23.68
CA MET A 154 2.67 15.00 23.21
C MET A 154 1.62 14.75 22.10
N PRO A 155 1.84 13.77 21.20
CA PRO A 155 3.04 12.93 21.08
C PRO A 155 4.25 13.69 20.51
N GLN A 156 5.44 13.09 20.62
CA GLN A 156 6.67 13.54 19.98
C GLN A 156 7.25 12.41 19.12
N GLN A 157 7.74 12.74 17.93
CA GLN A 157 8.29 11.77 16.98
C GLN A 157 9.73 12.15 16.60
N VAL A 158 10.62 11.15 16.65
CA VAL A 158 12.07 11.28 16.52
C VAL A 158 12.54 10.31 15.43
N HIS A 159 12.46 10.75 14.18
CA HIS A 159 12.97 9.99 13.04
C HIS A 159 14.52 10.03 13.06
N LEU A 160 15.17 8.89 13.33
CA LEU A 160 16.60 8.87 13.65
C LEU A 160 17.49 9.35 12.48
N ALA A 161 17.08 9.05 11.24
CA ALA A 161 17.77 9.47 10.02
C ALA A 161 17.89 10.99 9.86
N ASN A 162 17.02 11.78 10.50
CA ASN A 162 17.08 13.25 10.45
C ASN A 162 18.12 13.84 11.41
N PHE A 163 18.61 13.06 12.37
CA PHE A 163 19.55 13.50 13.41
C PHE A 163 20.91 12.81 13.34
N ILE A 164 21.01 11.69 12.63
CA ILE A 164 22.26 10.97 12.36
C ILE A 164 22.41 10.78 10.84
N PRO A 165 23.00 11.74 10.11
CA PRO A 165 23.36 11.57 8.70
C PRO A 165 24.25 10.35 8.45
N GLU A 166 25.04 9.93 9.44
CA GLU A 166 25.89 8.74 9.39
C GLU A 166 25.11 7.40 9.34
N LEU A 167 23.77 7.42 9.46
CA LEU A 167 22.93 6.25 9.17
C LEU A 167 22.87 5.95 7.66
N TYR A 168 22.92 6.97 6.79
CA TYR A 168 22.93 6.78 5.34
C TYR A 168 24.19 6.06 4.83
N GLU A 169 25.29 6.09 5.60
CA GLU A 169 26.50 5.31 5.31
C GLU A 169 26.30 3.80 5.51
N GLN A 170 25.27 3.38 6.25
CA GLN A 170 24.97 1.98 6.59
C GLN A 170 23.99 1.34 5.60
N LYS A 171 23.94 1.85 4.36
CA LYS A 171 23.05 1.33 3.32
C LYS A 171 23.37 -0.13 2.98
N GLN A 172 22.32 -0.89 2.67
CA GLN A 172 22.37 -2.30 2.31
C GLN A 172 21.46 -2.54 1.10
N VAL A 173 21.63 -3.66 0.40
CA VAL A 173 20.59 -4.15 -0.53
C VAL A 173 19.42 -4.65 0.32
N ILE A 174 18.26 -4.01 0.17
CA ILE A 174 17.05 -4.29 0.96
C ILE A 174 16.04 -5.17 0.22
N ALA A 175 16.11 -5.20 -1.11
CA ALA A 175 15.22 -5.95 -1.99
C ALA A 175 15.93 -6.25 -3.32
N SER A 176 15.59 -7.37 -3.97
CA SER A 176 16.06 -7.66 -5.33
C SER A 176 15.10 -8.53 -6.14
N ALA A 177 15.19 -8.41 -7.46
CA ALA A 177 14.43 -9.21 -8.42
C ALA A 177 15.31 -9.56 -9.62
N THR A 178 15.10 -10.75 -10.19
CA THR A 178 15.85 -11.24 -11.35
C THR A 178 14.95 -11.68 -12.49
N TYR A 179 15.48 -11.63 -13.71
CA TYR A 179 14.83 -12.05 -14.95
C TYR A 179 15.85 -12.78 -15.84
N GLU A 180 15.59 -14.04 -16.15
CA GLU A 180 16.47 -14.86 -16.99
C GLU A 180 16.40 -14.42 -18.46
N VAL A 181 17.55 -14.05 -19.04
CA VAL A 181 17.67 -13.58 -20.43
C VAL A 181 19.09 -13.78 -21.00
N ASP A 182 19.20 -14.68 -21.97
CA ASP A 182 20.46 -15.02 -22.67
C ASP A 182 21.03 -13.84 -23.49
N GLU A 183 20.18 -12.97 -24.05
CA GLU A 183 20.58 -11.81 -24.85
C GLU A 183 19.79 -10.55 -24.46
N LEU A 184 20.47 -9.57 -23.85
CA LEU A 184 19.85 -8.33 -23.42
C LEU A 184 19.55 -7.41 -24.62
N ALA A 185 18.31 -7.46 -25.11
CA ALA A 185 17.84 -6.62 -26.22
C ALA A 185 18.00 -5.12 -25.92
N LYS A 186 18.35 -4.31 -26.94
CA LYS A 186 18.74 -2.89 -26.78
C LYS A 186 17.79 -2.06 -25.90
N GLY A 187 16.47 -2.24 -26.01
CA GLY A 187 15.50 -1.52 -25.19
C GLY A 187 15.61 -1.84 -23.69
N LEU A 188 15.80 -3.12 -23.33
CA LEU A 188 16.06 -3.51 -21.94
C LEU A 188 17.41 -2.98 -21.45
N ARG A 189 18.44 -3.00 -22.30
CA ARG A 189 19.74 -2.41 -21.97
C ARG A 189 19.63 -0.91 -21.67
N LEU A 190 18.92 -0.14 -22.50
CA LEU A 190 18.72 1.29 -22.25
C LEU A 190 17.89 1.57 -20.99
N LEU A 191 16.86 0.75 -20.72
CA LEU A 191 16.08 0.85 -19.47
C LEU A 191 16.94 0.54 -18.23
N MET A 192 17.86 -0.42 -18.33
CA MET A 192 18.83 -0.78 -17.30
C MET A 192 19.84 0.37 -17.08
N GLU A 193 20.46 0.87 -18.16
CA GLU A 193 21.42 1.98 -18.13
C GLU A 193 20.83 3.30 -17.61
N ASP A 194 19.52 3.53 -17.80
CA ASP A 194 18.81 4.68 -17.22
C ASP A 194 18.32 4.45 -15.77
N LEU A 195 18.27 3.22 -15.25
CA LEU A 195 17.82 2.93 -13.88
C LEU A 195 18.96 2.79 -12.87
N ASP A 196 20.15 2.33 -13.27
CA ASP A 196 21.28 2.20 -12.33
C ASP A 196 21.68 3.56 -11.73
N GLY A 197 21.70 3.62 -10.39
CA GLY A 197 22.02 4.83 -9.65
C GLY A 197 20.86 5.82 -9.52
N PHE A 198 19.66 5.51 -10.00
CA PHE A 198 18.50 6.39 -9.83
C PHE A 198 18.03 6.43 -8.36
N GLU A 199 17.83 7.64 -7.83
CA GLU A 199 17.48 7.86 -6.43
C GLU A 199 15.97 8.16 -6.23
N ILE A 200 15.27 7.20 -5.62
CA ILE A 200 13.91 7.38 -5.08
C ILE A 200 14.00 8.25 -3.83
N GLN A 201 13.40 9.44 -3.88
CA GLN A 201 13.50 10.44 -2.81
C GLN A 201 12.53 10.16 -1.64
N PRO A 202 12.77 10.73 -0.45
CA PRO A 202 11.84 10.64 0.69
C PRO A 202 10.43 11.14 0.35
N ASN A 203 9.40 10.44 0.84
CA ASN A 203 7.98 10.83 0.67
C ASN A 203 7.61 11.18 -0.79
N SER A 204 8.14 10.42 -1.77
CA SER A 204 8.00 10.73 -3.19
C SER A 204 7.40 9.58 -3.99
N THR A 205 6.59 9.94 -4.99
CA THR A 205 5.99 9.04 -5.97
C THR A 205 6.87 8.94 -7.21
N PHE A 206 7.00 7.75 -7.75
CA PHE A 206 7.68 7.45 -9.01
C PHE A 206 6.68 6.89 -10.02
N SER A 207 6.57 7.53 -11.18
CA SER A 207 5.92 6.97 -12.38
C SER A 207 6.98 6.40 -13.32
N PHE A 208 6.84 5.13 -13.70
CA PHE A 208 7.80 4.48 -14.59
C PHE A 208 7.78 5.09 -15.99
N ARG A 209 6.63 5.54 -16.50
CA ARG A 209 6.56 6.23 -17.80
C ARG A 209 7.05 7.67 -17.75
N GLU A 210 6.68 8.47 -16.74
CA GLU A 210 7.16 9.84 -16.59
C GLU A 210 8.70 9.87 -16.46
N TYR A 211 9.26 8.88 -15.75
CA TYR A 211 10.71 8.72 -15.61
C TYR A 211 11.46 8.57 -16.95
N LEU A 212 10.80 8.05 -17.98
CA LEU A 212 11.42 7.78 -19.29
C LEU A 212 11.23 8.93 -20.29
N GLU A 213 10.46 9.97 -19.96
CA GLU A 213 10.20 11.07 -20.90
C GLU A 213 11.48 11.81 -21.28
N GLY A 214 11.68 12.00 -22.60
CA GLY A 214 12.87 12.63 -23.16
C GLY A 214 14.14 11.76 -23.23
N LYS A 215 14.13 10.53 -22.71
CA LYS A 215 15.30 9.62 -22.70
C LYS A 215 15.35 8.68 -23.92
N GLU A 216 16.52 8.11 -24.21
CA GLU A 216 16.65 7.14 -25.31
C GLU A 216 15.93 5.82 -25.00
N SER A 217 15.86 5.42 -23.73
CA SER A 217 15.12 4.25 -23.24
C SER A 217 13.62 4.26 -23.56
N ALA A 218 13.02 5.44 -23.78
CA ALA A 218 11.64 5.55 -24.30
C ALA A 218 11.45 4.87 -25.68
N SER A 219 12.54 4.59 -26.41
CA SER A 219 12.52 3.78 -27.64
C SER A 219 12.30 2.28 -27.43
N ALA A 220 12.35 1.78 -26.19
CA ALA A 220 11.99 0.41 -25.85
C ALA A 220 10.53 0.09 -26.24
N THR A 221 10.23 -1.19 -26.46
CA THR A 221 8.86 -1.64 -26.73
C THR A 221 8.05 -1.76 -25.44
N ASP A 222 6.72 -1.67 -25.54
CA ASP A 222 5.80 -1.81 -24.40
C ASP A 222 6.01 -3.14 -23.64
N LEU A 223 6.42 -4.20 -24.35
CA LEU A 223 6.84 -5.48 -23.76
C LEU A 223 8.14 -5.37 -22.94
N GLN A 224 9.14 -4.65 -23.44
CA GLN A 224 10.41 -4.44 -22.73
C GLN A 224 10.23 -3.52 -21.52
N MET A 225 9.39 -2.49 -21.65
CA MET A 225 8.94 -1.65 -20.55
C MET A 225 8.19 -2.46 -19.49
N THR A 226 7.27 -3.34 -19.91
CA THR A 226 6.55 -4.27 -19.01
C THR A 226 7.49 -5.21 -18.26
N ILE A 227 8.49 -5.80 -18.93
CA ILE A 227 9.48 -6.68 -18.27
C ILE A 227 10.25 -5.92 -17.18
N MET A 228 10.71 -4.69 -17.47
CA MET A 228 11.43 -3.88 -16.49
C MET A 228 10.53 -3.37 -15.34
N ALA A 229 9.29 -2.97 -15.64
CA ALA A 229 8.31 -2.61 -14.62
C ALA A 229 7.93 -3.81 -13.74
N SER A 230 7.87 -5.02 -14.29
CA SER A 230 7.62 -6.28 -13.55
C SER A 230 8.78 -6.64 -12.62
N LEU A 231 10.03 -6.48 -13.08
CA LEU A 231 11.23 -6.56 -12.24
C LEU A 231 11.17 -5.58 -11.07
N LEU A 232 10.89 -4.31 -11.38
CA LEU A 232 10.81 -3.25 -10.38
C LEU A 232 9.68 -3.52 -9.37
N TYR A 233 8.47 -3.89 -9.83
CA TYR A 233 7.36 -4.30 -8.98
C TYR A 233 7.72 -5.45 -8.04
N LYS A 234 8.37 -6.51 -8.55
CA LYS A 234 8.81 -7.65 -7.72
C LYS A 234 9.83 -7.24 -6.64
N ALA A 235 10.71 -6.28 -6.91
CA ALA A 235 11.60 -5.73 -5.89
C ALA A 235 10.86 -4.79 -4.91
N VAL A 236 9.98 -3.92 -5.40
CA VAL A 236 9.18 -2.98 -4.59
C VAL A 236 8.27 -3.70 -3.60
N LEU A 237 7.71 -4.87 -3.95
CA LEU A 237 6.92 -5.69 -3.03
C LEU A 237 7.74 -6.26 -1.84
N GLN A 238 9.07 -6.30 -1.91
CA GLN A 238 9.96 -6.66 -0.78
C GLN A 238 10.30 -5.43 0.11
N THR A 239 9.50 -4.38 0.03
CA THR A 239 9.66 -3.14 0.81
C THR A 239 8.32 -2.72 1.42
N ASN A 240 8.34 -1.71 2.29
CA ASN A 240 7.14 -1.06 2.81
C ASN A 240 6.47 -0.08 1.82
N TRP A 241 6.94 0.03 0.58
CA TRP A 241 6.44 1.01 -0.38
C TRP A 241 4.99 0.74 -0.81
N ILE A 242 4.32 1.80 -1.22
CA ILE A 242 2.91 1.82 -1.61
C ILE A 242 2.83 1.66 -3.13
N ILE A 243 2.02 0.72 -3.61
CA ILE A 243 1.72 0.58 -5.05
C ILE A 243 0.52 1.47 -5.38
N ASP A 244 0.74 2.52 -6.16
CA ASP A 244 -0.28 3.52 -6.52
C ASP A 244 -1.02 3.16 -7.83
N GLU A 245 -0.28 2.65 -8.82
CA GLU A 245 -0.85 2.06 -10.04
C GLU A 245 -0.07 0.80 -10.44
N ARG A 246 -0.79 -0.29 -10.74
CA ARG A 246 -0.23 -1.51 -11.34
C ARG A 246 -1.28 -2.22 -12.16
N ASN A 247 -0.91 -2.65 -13.37
CA ASN A 247 -1.79 -3.30 -14.35
C ASN A 247 -1.24 -4.68 -14.78
N ILE A 248 -2.05 -5.48 -15.48
CA ILE A 248 -1.64 -6.75 -16.12
C ILE A 248 -2.01 -6.79 -17.61
N SER A 249 -1.31 -7.61 -18.38
CA SER A 249 -1.57 -7.86 -19.80
C SER A 249 -2.65 -8.93 -19.99
N THR A 250 -3.23 -8.99 -21.20
CA THR A 250 -4.16 -10.06 -21.58
C THR A 250 -3.49 -11.44 -21.67
N GLU A 251 -2.15 -11.47 -21.80
CA GLU A 251 -1.31 -12.66 -21.72
C GLU A 251 -0.06 -12.31 -20.89
N LEU A 252 0.29 -13.15 -19.91
CA LEU A 252 1.51 -13.01 -19.12
C LEU A 252 2.75 -13.03 -20.03
N PRO A 253 3.65 -12.01 -19.97
CA PRO A 253 4.89 -12.00 -20.73
C PRO A 253 5.80 -13.19 -20.44
N ALA A 254 6.51 -13.69 -21.47
CA ALA A 254 7.47 -14.77 -21.28
C ALA A 254 8.60 -14.35 -20.34
N GLY A 255 8.96 -15.21 -19.39
CA GLY A 255 10.00 -14.94 -18.38
C GLY A 255 9.52 -14.16 -17.15
N VAL A 256 8.37 -13.48 -17.22
CA VAL A 256 7.76 -12.83 -16.03
C VAL A 256 7.04 -13.89 -15.19
N GLU A 257 7.22 -13.82 -13.88
CA GLU A 257 6.61 -14.77 -12.95
C GLU A 257 5.11 -14.46 -12.75
N PRO A 258 4.21 -15.46 -12.75
CA PRO A 258 2.78 -15.21 -12.56
C PRO A 258 2.50 -14.53 -11.21
N GLY A 259 1.72 -13.45 -11.22
CA GLY A 259 1.48 -12.61 -10.04
C GLY A 259 2.40 -11.38 -9.95
N PHE A 260 3.55 -11.40 -10.63
CA PHE A 260 4.58 -10.35 -10.58
C PHE A 260 4.68 -9.50 -11.86
N GLU A 261 3.67 -9.54 -12.75
CA GLU A 261 3.62 -8.59 -13.88
C GLU A 261 3.32 -7.16 -13.39
N ALA A 262 3.93 -6.15 -14.00
CA ALA A 262 3.39 -4.79 -14.05
C ALA A 262 3.38 -4.30 -15.51
N ALA A 263 2.18 -4.27 -16.12
CA ALA A 263 2.01 -4.02 -17.54
C ALA A 263 2.06 -2.54 -17.91
N ILE A 264 2.97 -2.19 -18.82
CA ILE A 264 3.10 -0.86 -19.41
C ILE A 264 2.47 -0.87 -20.80
N ASN A 265 1.52 0.03 -21.07
CA ASN A 265 0.87 0.13 -22.37
C ASN A 265 0.59 1.59 -22.74
N ARG A 266 1.39 2.13 -23.66
CA ARG A 266 1.36 3.55 -24.06
C ARG A 266 0.15 3.94 -24.91
N LYS A 267 -0.68 2.98 -25.34
CA LYS A 267 -1.93 3.22 -26.08
C LYS A 267 -3.15 3.23 -25.17
N LEU A 268 -3.12 2.42 -24.11
CA LEU A 268 -4.17 2.34 -23.09
C LEU A 268 -3.91 3.25 -21.88
N ASP A 269 -2.78 3.97 -21.92
CA ASP A 269 -2.29 4.88 -20.89
C ASP A 269 -1.98 4.19 -19.54
N LEU A 270 -1.57 2.91 -19.59
CA LEU A 270 -1.23 2.11 -18.40
C LEU A 270 0.23 2.33 -17.99
N ASP A 271 0.46 2.50 -16.70
CA ASP A 271 1.79 2.67 -16.10
C ASP A 271 2.03 1.72 -14.92
N PHE A 272 3.23 1.81 -14.34
CA PHE A 272 3.55 1.31 -13.00
C PHE A 272 4.00 2.50 -12.14
N ILE A 273 3.27 2.74 -11.05
CA ILE A 273 3.45 3.90 -10.16
C ILE A 273 3.52 3.41 -8.71
N PHE A 274 4.49 3.90 -7.94
CA PHE A 274 4.62 3.60 -6.52
C PHE A 274 5.19 4.79 -5.73
N THR A 275 4.96 4.79 -4.42
CA THR A 275 5.42 5.84 -3.51
C THR A 275 6.31 5.25 -2.41
N ASN A 276 7.45 5.91 -2.18
CA ASN A 276 8.30 5.68 -1.02
C ASN A 276 7.76 6.49 0.18
N PRO A 277 7.14 5.86 1.20
CA PRO A 277 6.58 6.56 2.36
C PRO A 277 7.64 6.98 3.39
N ASN A 278 8.91 6.60 3.19
CA ASN A 278 9.96 6.77 4.18
C ASN A 278 10.61 8.15 4.13
N GLN A 279 11.39 8.47 5.17
CA GLN A 279 12.17 9.71 5.26
C GLN A 279 13.59 9.59 4.67
N THR A 280 13.96 8.43 4.10
CA THR A 280 15.27 8.21 3.46
C THR A 280 15.18 8.12 1.93
N VAL A 281 16.27 8.51 1.27
CA VAL A 281 16.56 8.16 -0.13
C VAL A 281 16.85 6.66 -0.24
N PHE A 282 16.45 6.05 -1.36
CA PHE A 282 16.88 4.73 -1.80
C PHE A 282 17.41 4.80 -3.24
N THR A 283 18.35 3.92 -3.60
CA THR A 283 18.96 3.89 -4.93
C THR A 283 18.61 2.60 -5.66
N ILE A 284 18.07 2.69 -6.87
CA ILE A 284 17.91 1.53 -7.75
C ILE A 284 19.28 1.14 -8.32
N ARG A 285 19.55 -0.16 -8.36
CA ARG A 285 20.72 -0.78 -8.98
C ARG A 285 20.27 -1.82 -10.00
N THR A 286 21.04 -1.97 -11.07
CA THR A 286 20.81 -3.02 -12.05
C THR A 286 22.12 -3.55 -12.61
N ASP A 287 22.22 -4.87 -12.81
CA ASP A 287 23.36 -5.54 -13.43
C ASP A 287 22.88 -6.65 -14.39
N TRP A 288 23.72 -7.05 -15.35
CA TRP A 288 23.44 -8.16 -16.25
C TRP A 288 24.66 -9.08 -16.36
N THR A 289 24.53 -10.27 -15.77
CA THR A 289 25.61 -11.26 -15.62
C THR A 289 25.90 -12.07 -16.88
N GLY A 290 25.21 -11.78 -17.99
CA GLY A 290 25.31 -12.47 -19.28
C GLY A 290 24.20 -13.49 -19.54
N SER A 291 23.47 -13.93 -18.52
CA SER A 291 22.26 -14.77 -18.66
C SER A 291 21.09 -14.34 -17.78
N GLN A 292 21.30 -13.39 -16.85
CA GLN A 292 20.30 -12.92 -15.91
C GLN A 292 20.43 -11.40 -15.76
N LEU A 293 19.32 -10.69 -15.85
CA LEU A 293 19.18 -9.29 -15.49
C LEU A 293 18.74 -9.23 -14.02
N GLU A 294 19.52 -8.55 -13.19
CA GLU A 294 19.20 -8.28 -11.78
C GLU A 294 18.82 -6.80 -11.62
N LEU A 295 17.80 -6.55 -10.80
CA LEU A 295 17.45 -5.24 -10.26
C LEU A 295 17.44 -5.35 -8.73
N SER A 296 18.09 -4.42 -8.04
CA SER A 296 18.10 -4.34 -6.58
C SER A 296 17.87 -2.91 -6.08
N ILE A 297 17.40 -2.80 -4.83
CA ILE A 297 17.17 -1.52 -4.17
C ILE A 297 18.17 -1.41 -3.01
N GLU A 298 19.00 -0.37 -3.02
CA GLU A 298 19.92 -0.01 -1.93
C GLU A 298 19.29 1.07 -1.04
N GLY A 299 19.48 0.97 0.27
CA GLY A 299 19.17 2.07 1.20
C GLY A 299 19.38 1.71 2.66
N LEU A 300 18.97 2.60 3.56
CA LEU A 300 18.97 2.31 5.00
C LEU A 300 18.01 1.13 5.26
N PRO A 301 18.46 0.02 5.88
CA PRO A 301 17.64 -1.17 6.04
C PRO A 301 16.40 -0.90 6.89
N PHE A 302 15.32 -1.60 6.54
CA PHE A 302 14.12 -1.71 7.36
C PHE A 302 14.41 -2.50 8.66
N VAL A 303 13.48 -2.44 9.61
CA VAL A 303 13.51 -3.27 10.83
C VAL A 303 12.59 -4.49 10.66
N HIS A 304 11.47 -4.29 9.97
CA HIS A 304 10.68 -5.35 9.36
C HIS A 304 11.34 -5.90 8.10
N SER A 305 11.00 -7.14 7.72
CA SER A 305 11.31 -7.73 6.41
C SER A 305 10.01 -8.15 5.71
N TYR A 306 10.01 -8.08 4.38
CA TYR A 306 8.82 -8.28 3.54
C TYR A 306 9.02 -9.46 2.58
N ASP A 307 8.47 -10.61 2.92
CA ASP A 307 8.58 -11.83 2.11
C ASP A 307 7.34 -11.98 1.22
N THR A 308 7.53 -12.01 -0.10
CA THR A 308 6.44 -12.10 -1.08
C THR A 308 6.23 -13.53 -1.56
N GLU A 309 5.01 -14.06 -1.51
CA GLU A 309 4.72 -15.42 -1.99
C GLU A 309 3.45 -15.51 -2.86
N VAL A 310 3.47 -16.46 -3.79
CA VAL A 310 2.29 -16.85 -4.58
C VAL A 310 1.52 -17.91 -3.80
N GLU A 311 0.50 -17.50 -3.05
CA GLU A 311 -0.34 -18.42 -2.25
C GLU A 311 -0.97 -19.51 -3.13
N LYS A 312 -1.42 -19.16 -4.34
CA LYS A 312 -2.23 -20.04 -5.19
C LYS A 312 -2.17 -19.68 -6.67
N ILE A 313 -2.08 -20.72 -7.51
CA ILE A 313 -2.32 -20.63 -8.97
C ILE A 313 -3.47 -21.57 -9.35
N THR A 314 -4.66 -21.04 -9.66
CA THR A 314 -5.75 -21.80 -10.29
C THR A 314 -5.54 -21.79 -11.81
N LYS A 315 -5.83 -22.90 -12.52
CA LYS A 315 -5.72 -22.98 -13.99
C LYS A 315 -7.04 -23.38 -14.63
N TYR A 316 -7.37 -22.74 -15.75
CA TYR A 316 -8.65 -22.88 -16.46
C TYR A 316 -8.42 -23.42 -17.87
N ASP A 317 -9.14 -24.47 -18.23
CA ASP A 317 -9.06 -25.06 -19.57
C ASP A 317 -9.79 -24.21 -20.63
N PRO A 318 -9.23 -24.12 -21.86
CA PRO A 318 -9.83 -23.34 -22.93
C PRO A 318 -11.11 -23.99 -23.46
N LYS A 319 -12.12 -23.16 -23.76
CA LYS A 319 -13.35 -23.59 -24.42
C LYS A 319 -13.13 -23.76 -25.93
N THR A 320 -13.75 -24.76 -26.55
CA THR A 320 -13.78 -24.90 -28.00
C THR A 320 -14.87 -24.03 -28.63
N VAL A 321 -14.48 -23.25 -29.64
CA VAL A 321 -15.36 -22.44 -30.49
C VAL A 321 -15.38 -23.03 -31.89
N ILE A 322 -16.48 -23.70 -32.23
CA ILE A 322 -16.74 -24.23 -33.57
C ILE A 322 -17.18 -23.10 -34.50
N ARG A 323 -16.56 -23.00 -35.68
CA ARG A 323 -16.91 -22.05 -36.75
C ARG A 323 -17.10 -22.81 -38.06
N TYR A 324 -18.24 -22.61 -38.74
CA TYR A 324 -18.48 -23.26 -40.03
C TYR A 324 -17.89 -22.46 -41.20
N SER A 325 -17.43 -23.16 -42.25
CA SER A 325 -16.75 -22.56 -43.40
C SER A 325 -17.00 -23.34 -44.70
N ALA A 326 -17.16 -22.62 -45.80
CA ALA A 326 -17.17 -23.19 -47.15
C ALA A 326 -15.76 -23.61 -47.63
N PHE A 327 -14.71 -23.14 -46.96
CA PHE A 327 -13.31 -23.40 -47.32
C PHE A 327 -12.72 -24.63 -46.60
N VAL A 328 -13.55 -25.42 -45.92
CA VAL A 328 -13.15 -26.69 -45.29
C VAL A 328 -13.87 -27.82 -46.00
N ASN A 329 -13.10 -28.79 -46.50
CA ASN A 329 -13.59 -29.96 -47.23
C ASN A 329 -14.69 -30.71 -46.47
N ALA A 330 -15.69 -31.26 -47.17
CA ALA A 330 -16.80 -31.99 -46.56
C ALA A 330 -16.36 -33.00 -45.50
N GLY A 331 -16.93 -32.89 -44.29
CA GLY A 331 -16.60 -33.75 -43.14
C GLY A 331 -15.25 -33.50 -42.46
N ALA A 332 -14.41 -32.59 -42.95
CA ALA A 332 -13.15 -32.25 -42.29
C ALA A 332 -13.30 -31.24 -41.14
N ILE A 333 -12.37 -31.30 -40.19
CA ILE A 333 -12.18 -30.35 -39.10
C ILE A 333 -10.75 -29.81 -39.18
N GLU A 334 -10.60 -28.49 -39.09
CA GLU A 334 -9.34 -27.77 -39.15
C GLU A 334 -9.15 -26.99 -37.83
N ILE A 335 -8.07 -27.25 -37.10
CA ILE A 335 -7.77 -26.52 -35.85
C ILE A 335 -7.04 -25.23 -36.22
N VAL A 336 -7.75 -24.11 -36.19
CA VAL A 336 -7.25 -22.76 -36.50
C VAL A 336 -6.51 -22.15 -35.30
N ASN A 337 -6.92 -22.47 -34.08
CA ASN A 337 -6.18 -22.15 -32.85
C ASN A 337 -6.26 -23.33 -31.88
N LYS A 338 -5.13 -23.72 -31.28
CA LYS A 338 -5.03 -24.77 -30.26
C LYS A 338 -5.46 -24.32 -28.85
N GLY A 339 -5.73 -23.01 -28.69
CA GLY A 339 -6.06 -22.40 -27.41
C GLY A 339 -4.87 -22.33 -26.44
N LYS A 340 -5.08 -21.67 -25.30
CA LYS A 340 -4.15 -21.59 -24.16
C LYS A 340 -4.95 -21.70 -22.87
N LYS A 341 -4.42 -22.41 -21.86
CA LYS A 341 -5.03 -22.40 -20.52
C LYS A 341 -4.88 -21.00 -19.90
N GLY A 342 -5.93 -20.55 -19.23
CA GLY A 342 -5.90 -19.34 -18.41
C GLY A 342 -5.43 -19.66 -17.00
N MET A 343 -5.15 -18.63 -16.20
CA MET A 343 -4.82 -18.80 -14.78
C MET A 343 -5.25 -17.61 -13.92
N GLU A 344 -5.56 -17.91 -12.66
CA GLU A 344 -5.84 -16.97 -11.56
C GLU A 344 -4.69 -17.13 -10.56
N VAL A 345 -4.07 -16.03 -10.14
CA VAL A 345 -2.88 -16.05 -9.28
C VAL A 345 -3.08 -15.12 -8.11
N ALA A 346 -3.04 -15.65 -6.88
CA ALA A 346 -3.09 -14.85 -5.66
C ALA A 346 -1.67 -14.64 -5.10
N VAL A 347 -1.31 -13.39 -4.81
CA VAL A 347 -0.02 -12.98 -4.25
C VAL A 347 -0.22 -12.36 -2.87
N LYS A 348 0.67 -12.66 -1.93
CA LYS A 348 0.67 -12.14 -0.56
C LYS A 348 2.03 -11.58 -0.17
N ARG A 349 2.02 -10.61 0.76
CA ARG A 349 3.21 -10.05 1.42
C ARG A 349 3.13 -10.40 2.89
N ASN A 350 4.10 -11.19 3.36
CA ASN A 350 4.29 -11.50 4.77
C ASN A 350 5.17 -10.40 5.37
N VAL A 351 4.72 -9.80 6.48
CA VAL A 351 5.46 -8.76 7.22
C VAL A 351 6.04 -9.39 8.48
N LEU A 352 7.36 -9.38 8.62
CA LEU A 352 8.06 -10.05 9.72
C LEU A 352 8.91 -9.08 10.53
N LEU A 353 8.73 -9.05 11.85
CA LEU A 353 9.62 -8.34 12.77
C LEU A 353 10.63 -9.33 13.37
N ASN A 354 11.93 -9.07 13.18
CA ASN A 354 13.00 -9.97 13.66
C ASN A 354 12.83 -11.44 13.20
N GLY A 355 12.28 -11.66 11.99
CA GLY A 355 11.99 -13.00 11.45
C GLY A 355 10.78 -13.71 12.08
N SER A 356 9.98 -13.01 12.90
CA SER A 356 8.69 -13.47 13.39
C SER A 356 7.57 -12.81 12.60
N LEU A 357 6.65 -13.59 12.03
CA LEU A 357 5.50 -13.09 11.28
C LEU A 357 4.56 -12.27 12.17
N GLU A 358 4.29 -11.02 11.79
CA GLU A 358 3.33 -10.14 12.47
C GLU A 358 2.03 -9.99 11.65
N GLU A 359 2.14 -9.79 10.34
CA GLU A 359 0.98 -9.53 9.45
C GLU A 359 1.12 -10.26 8.10
N ILE A 360 -0.02 -10.56 7.46
CA ILE A 360 -0.11 -11.09 6.10
C ILE A 360 -1.05 -10.19 5.32
N GLU A 361 -0.57 -9.60 4.24
CA GLU A 361 -1.33 -8.71 3.37
C GLU A 361 -1.70 -9.39 2.04
N ASP A 362 -2.95 -9.21 1.59
CA ASP A 362 -3.39 -9.58 0.24
C ASP A 362 -2.86 -8.55 -0.77
N VAL A 363 -1.96 -8.94 -1.68
CA VAL A 363 -1.29 -8.03 -2.63
C VAL A 363 -2.04 -7.92 -3.96
N SER A 364 -2.30 -9.05 -4.62
CA SER A 364 -3.04 -9.07 -5.88
C SER A 364 -3.76 -10.39 -6.13
N ILE A 365 -4.78 -10.32 -6.99
CA ILE A 365 -5.38 -11.49 -7.64
C ILE A 365 -5.37 -11.23 -9.14
N ASP A 366 -4.37 -11.76 -9.84
CA ASP A 366 -4.23 -11.63 -11.29
C ASP A 366 -5.12 -12.64 -12.01
N PHE A 367 -5.76 -12.26 -13.12
CA PHE A 367 -6.55 -13.18 -13.95
C PHE A 367 -6.19 -13.09 -15.44
N TYR A 368 -5.47 -14.10 -15.92
CA TYR A 368 -5.09 -14.27 -17.32
C TYR A 368 -6.10 -15.19 -18.01
N ALA A 369 -6.93 -14.64 -18.90
CA ALA A 369 -8.07 -15.36 -19.48
C ALA A 369 -7.66 -16.51 -20.43
N PRO A 370 -8.37 -17.66 -20.41
CA PRO A 370 -8.08 -18.78 -21.32
C PRO A 370 -8.39 -18.42 -22.78
N GLN A 371 -7.42 -18.60 -23.68
CA GLN A 371 -7.63 -18.41 -25.12
C GLN A 371 -8.36 -19.62 -25.72
N PRO A 372 -9.50 -19.45 -26.42
CA PRO A 372 -10.30 -20.57 -26.90
C PRO A 372 -9.58 -21.40 -27.97
N ILE A 373 -9.85 -22.70 -27.98
CA ILE A 373 -9.60 -23.56 -29.14
C ILE A 373 -10.54 -23.09 -30.26
N ILE A 374 -10.05 -22.87 -31.47
CA ILE A 374 -10.89 -22.50 -32.62
C ILE A 374 -10.82 -23.64 -33.63
N GLU A 375 -11.95 -24.32 -33.81
CA GLU A 375 -12.12 -25.35 -34.83
C GLU A 375 -12.94 -24.79 -36.00
N ARG A 376 -12.47 -25.02 -37.21
CA ARG A 376 -13.18 -24.69 -38.45
C ARG A 376 -13.72 -25.98 -39.08
N HIS A 377 -15.05 -26.07 -39.14
CA HIS A 377 -15.79 -27.24 -39.64
C HIS A 377 -16.37 -26.95 -41.02
N SER A 378 -16.54 -27.99 -41.84
CA SER A 378 -17.22 -27.83 -43.13
C SER A 378 -18.69 -27.45 -42.98
N LEU A 379 -19.20 -26.61 -43.89
CA LEU A 379 -20.64 -26.43 -44.09
C LEU A 379 -21.30 -27.67 -44.70
N GLU A 380 -20.55 -28.51 -45.41
CA GLU A 380 -21.07 -29.71 -46.05
C GLU A 380 -21.03 -30.89 -45.09
N LYS A 381 -22.24 -31.33 -44.69
CA LYS A 381 -22.43 -32.59 -43.98
C LYS A 381 -22.23 -33.74 -44.96
N VAL A 382 -21.29 -34.64 -44.68
CA VAL A 382 -21.14 -35.88 -45.46
C VAL A 382 -22.43 -36.68 -45.36
N VAL A 383 -23.08 -36.91 -46.50
CA VAL A 383 -24.21 -37.85 -46.60
C VAL A 383 -23.63 -39.24 -46.82
N GLU A 384 -23.74 -40.11 -45.81
CA GLU A 384 -23.40 -41.52 -45.98
C GLU A 384 -24.32 -42.14 -47.05
N GLN A 385 -23.74 -42.62 -48.15
CA GLN A 385 -24.48 -43.36 -49.15
C GLN A 385 -24.75 -44.77 -48.62
N VAL A 386 -26.00 -45.01 -48.21
CA VAL A 386 -26.48 -46.34 -47.86
C VAL A 386 -26.37 -47.25 -49.09
N PRO A 387 -25.73 -48.43 -49.02
CA PRO A 387 -25.53 -49.28 -50.19
C PRO A 387 -26.85 -49.79 -50.79
N ASP A 388 -27.01 -49.57 -52.09
CA ASP A 388 -28.21 -49.96 -52.84
C ASP A 388 -28.38 -51.49 -52.84
N SER A 389 -29.44 -51.96 -52.19
CA SER A 389 -29.67 -53.40 -51.96
C SER A 389 -30.51 -53.98 -53.08
N ASN A 390 -29.84 -54.46 -54.12
CA ASN A 390 -30.47 -55.10 -55.28
C ASN A 390 -31.37 -56.27 -54.86
N VAL A 391 -32.59 -56.27 -55.37
CA VAL A 391 -33.60 -57.32 -55.18
C VAL A 391 -33.53 -58.27 -56.37
N ASP A 392 -33.32 -59.57 -56.15
CA ASP A 392 -34.26 -60.56 -56.69
C ASP A 392 -34.27 -61.95 -55.99
N SER A 393 -35.48 -62.50 -55.93
CA SER A 393 -35.94 -63.89 -55.97
C SER A 393 -35.17 -65.08 -55.35
N ASN A 394 -35.70 -65.50 -54.19
CA ASN A 394 -36.55 -66.71 -54.04
C ASN A 394 -35.94 -68.13 -53.86
N SER A 395 -36.78 -69.03 -53.33
CA SER A 395 -36.73 -70.50 -53.27
C SER A 395 -36.07 -71.21 -52.06
N SER A 396 -36.84 -71.25 -50.96
CA SER A 396 -37.36 -72.49 -50.32
C SER A 396 -36.45 -73.59 -49.72
N HIS A 397 -36.68 -73.86 -48.42
CA HIS A 397 -36.79 -75.21 -47.78
C HIS A 397 -35.54 -76.16 -47.73
N THR A 398 -35.26 -76.96 -46.68
CA THR A 398 -35.83 -77.09 -45.31
C THR A 398 -34.85 -77.83 -44.38
N ASP A 399 -34.88 -77.48 -43.09
CA ASP A 399 -34.76 -78.29 -41.86
C ASP A 399 -33.76 -79.47 -41.72
N GLY A 400 -32.95 -79.42 -40.65
CA GLY A 400 -31.96 -80.46 -40.28
C GLY A 400 -31.67 -80.65 -38.77
N ASN A 401 -32.60 -80.23 -37.89
CA ASN A 401 -32.78 -80.55 -36.46
C ASN A 401 -31.61 -81.09 -35.56
N SER A 402 -31.22 -80.29 -34.56
CA SER A 402 -30.66 -80.65 -33.22
C SER A 402 -29.28 -81.36 -33.13
N SER A 403 -28.40 -81.13 -32.15
CA SER A 403 -28.60 -80.60 -30.78
C SER A 403 -27.26 -80.20 -30.10
N ASN A 404 -27.28 -79.16 -29.25
CA ASN A 404 -26.32 -78.86 -28.14
C ASN A 404 -24.80 -78.69 -28.47
N ASN A 405 -23.97 -77.93 -27.72
CA ASN A 405 -24.10 -77.19 -26.45
C ASN A 405 -23.08 -76.02 -26.39
N GLY A 406 -23.32 -74.99 -25.57
CA GLY A 406 -22.25 -74.19 -24.95
C GLY A 406 -22.19 -72.68 -25.23
N SER A 407 -22.46 -71.88 -24.19
CA SER A 407 -21.76 -70.65 -23.72
C SER A 407 -20.88 -69.84 -24.70
N THR A 408 -20.83 -68.49 -24.71
CA THR A 408 -21.51 -67.37 -24.00
C THR A 408 -20.97 -66.09 -24.68
N GLY A 409 -21.66 -64.96 -24.80
CA GLY A 409 -23.02 -64.60 -24.42
C GLY A 409 -23.10 -63.07 -24.23
N ASN A 410 -23.98 -62.39 -24.97
CA ASN A 410 -24.33 -60.99 -24.73
C ASN A 410 -25.71 -60.71 -25.35
N SER A 411 -26.59 -60.00 -24.65
CA SER A 411 -27.92 -59.67 -25.14
C SER A 411 -28.18 -58.17 -25.10
N SER A 412 -28.86 -57.73 -26.16
CA SER A 412 -29.71 -56.55 -26.26
C SER A 412 -30.90 -56.65 -25.26
N ASP A 413 -31.86 -55.72 -25.17
CA ASP A 413 -32.29 -54.78 -26.20
C ASP A 413 -33.06 -53.53 -25.70
N SER A 414 -33.31 -52.65 -26.66
CA SER A 414 -34.33 -51.61 -26.80
C SER A 414 -35.71 -51.88 -26.15
N GLY A 415 -36.47 -50.79 -25.88
CA GLY A 415 -37.76 -50.85 -25.17
C GLY A 415 -38.90 -49.90 -25.63
N ASN A 416 -38.66 -49.02 -26.61
CA ASN A 416 -39.68 -48.17 -27.29
C ASN A 416 -40.44 -47.09 -26.45
N SER A 417 -41.09 -46.15 -27.17
CA SER A 417 -41.78 -44.96 -26.64
C SER A 417 -43.30 -45.13 -26.46
N SER A 418 -43.90 -44.24 -25.65
CA SER A 418 -45.30 -43.81 -25.81
C SER A 418 -45.44 -42.32 -25.44
N ASN A 419 -46.56 -41.70 -25.82
CA ASN A 419 -46.71 -40.25 -26.01
C ASN A 419 -47.47 -39.56 -24.85
N GLY A 420 -47.12 -38.31 -24.51
CA GLY A 420 -47.79 -37.51 -23.47
C GLY A 420 -47.26 -36.07 -23.38
N SER A 421 -48.09 -35.12 -22.96
CA SER A 421 -47.79 -33.67 -22.98
C SER A 421 -48.03 -32.97 -21.63
N SER A 422 -47.59 -31.70 -21.58
CA SER A 422 -47.82 -30.66 -20.54
C SER A 422 -47.03 -30.72 -19.24
N ASP A 423 -46.33 -29.61 -19.00
CA ASP A 423 -46.23 -28.79 -17.77
C ASP A 423 -45.95 -29.41 -16.40
N GLY A 424 -45.23 -28.64 -15.56
CA GLY A 424 -45.84 -28.32 -14.26
C GLY A 424 -45.16 -28.67 -12.93
N ASN A 425 -43.83 -28.60 -12.83
CA ASN A 425 -43.13 -28.24 -11.57
C ASN A 425 -43.14 -29.23 -10.35
N SER A 426 -42.17 -29.02 -9.45
CA SER A 426 -42.21 -29.28 -7.99
C SER A 426 -41.85 -30.65 -7.37
N SER A 427 -40.53 -30.87 -7.24
CA SER A 427 -39.85 -31.09 -5.94
C SER A 427 -39.83 -32.46 -5.22
N LYS A 428 -38.78 -32.62 -4.38
CA LYS A 428 -38.52 -33.66 -3.35
C LYS A 428 -38.18 -35.05 -3.92
N GLY A 429 -37.15 -35.75 -3.43
CA GLY A 429 -36.14 -35.47 -2.39
C GLY A 429 -35.11 -36.62 -2.37
N ASN A 430 -34.31 -36.91 -1.33
CA ASN A 430 -34.07 -36.27 -0.03
C ASN A 430 -32.81 -36.88 0.62
N SER A 431 -32.05 -36.13 1.45
CA SER A 431 -30.95 -36.62 2.33
C SER A 431 -29.72 -37.27 1.65
N SER A 432 -28.52 -37.34 2.25
CA SER A 432 -27.99 -36.86 3.55
C SER A 432 -26.50 -36.51 3.39
N GLY A 433 -25.88 -35.65 4.22
CA GLY A 433 -26.41 -34.86 5.32
C GLY A 433 -25.36 -33.92 5.95
N SER A 434 -25.83 -33.02 6.82
CA SER A 434 -25.30 -32.65 8.17
C SER A 434 -23.78 -32.67 8.47
N SER A 435 -23.22 -31.76 9.28
CA SER A 435 -23.63 -30.46 9.88
C SER A 435 -22.36 -29.85 10.56
N THR A 436 -22.28 -28.77 11.34
CA THR A 436 -23.18 -27.81 12.05
C THR A 436 -22.33 -26.53 12.30
N SER A 437 -22.77 -25.35 12.77
CA SER A 437 -24.06 -24.83 13.29
C SER A 437 -24.12 -23.30 13.14
N SER A 438 -25.33 -22.74 13.16
CA SER A 438 -25.58 -21.33 13.49
C SER A 438 -25.20 -21.05 14.98
N GLY A 439 -25.10 -19.82 15.49
CA GLY A 439 -25.78 -18.58 15.10
C GLY A 439 -27.11 -18.48 15.87
N SER A 440 -27.22 -17.45 16.73
CA SER A 440 -28.36 -17.19 17.62
C SER A 440 -28.72 -15.70 17.56
N GLY A 441 -29.93 -15.31 17.96
CA GLY A 441 -30.33 -13.90 17.86
C GLY A 441 -31.61 -13.52 18.61
N SER A 442 -32.12 -12.34 18.25
CA SER A 442 -33.46 -11.79 18.57
C SER A 442 -33.71 -11.14 19.95
N ASN A 443 -33.43 -9.83 20.00
CA ASN A 443 -34.47 -8.78 19.90
C ASN A 443 -34.86 -7.93 21.16
N SER A 444 -35.18 -6.66 20.87
CA SER A 444 -36.02 -5.69 21.59
C SER A 444 -35.53 -5.06 22.90
N ASN A 445 -35.17 -3.75 22.85
CA ASN A 445 -36.14 -2.71 23.23
C ASN A 445 -35.76 -1.29 22.77
N ASN A 446 -36.74 -0.38 22.86
CA ASN A 446 -36.74 0.97 22.29
C ASN A 446 -36.66 2.06 23.38
N THR A 447 -35.88 3.11 23.16
CA THR A 447 -36.12 4.49 23.65
C THR A 447 -35.37 5.49 22.76
N GLY A 448 -35.85 6.71 22.59
CA GLY A 448 -35.24 7.68 21.65
C GLY A 448 -35.41 9.15 22.03
N SER A 449 -34.50 9.98 21.50
CA SER A 449 -34.46 11.45 21.48
C SER A 449 -33.28 11.88 20.58
N GLY A 450 -33.27 12.96 19.80
CA GLY A 450 -34.31 13.96 19.53
C GLY A 450 -33.70 15.36 19.28
N SER A 451 -33.95 15.98 18.11
CA SER A 451 -33.41 17.30 17.67
C SER A 451 -31.88 17.34 17.46
N THR A 452 -31.21 18.24 16.71
CA THR A 452 -31.49 19.28 15.68
C THR A 452 -30.12 19.63 15.05
N GLY A 453 -29.92 20.19 13.85
CA GLY A 453 -30.83 20.63 12.78
C GLY A 453 -30.16 21.69 11.88
N SER A 454 -30.58 21.77 10.62
CA SER A 454 -30.51 22.95 9.71
C SER A 454 -29.19 23.45 9.10
N SER A 455 -29.13 23.39 7.76
CA SER A 455 -28.66 24.44 6.81
C SER A 455 -27.19 24.94 6.86
N SER A 456 -26.55 25.30 5.75
CA SER A 456 -27.11 26.03 4.59
C SER A 456 -26.31 25.84 3.29
N SER A 457 -26.96 26.16 2.17
CA SER A 457 -26.37 26.24 0.84
C SER A 457 -25.84 27.63 0.52
N THR A 458 -24.72 27.73 -0.20
CA THR A 458 -24.39 28.87 -1.06
C THR A 458 -23.68 28.40 -2.31
N GLY A 459 -24.32 28.61 -3.47
CA GLY A 459 -23.65 28.58 -4.77
C GLY A 459 -23.55 30.01 -5.31
N SER A 460 -22.42 30.38 -5.89
CA SER A 460 -22.27 31.61 -6.67
C SER A 460 -21.14 31.44 -7.66
N GLY A 461 -21.27 32.03 -8.84
CA GLY A 461 -20.23 32.05 -9.86
C GLY A 461 -20.39 33.25 -10.78
N SER A 462 -19.28 33.80 -11.25
CA SER A 462 -19.26 34.79 -12.34
C SER A 462 -17.86 34.90 -12.95
N SER A 463 -17.72 34.26 -14.11
CA SER A 463 -17.18 34.82 -15.36
C SER A 463 -16.06 35.89 -15.35
N ASN A 464 -15.09 35.63 -16.25
CA ASN A 464 -14.34 36.59 -17.06
C ASN A 464 -13.26 37.47 -16.40
N ASN A 465 -12.03 37.28 -16.86
CA ASN A 465 -11.49 38.27 -17.79
C ASN A 465 -10.79 37.59 -18.98
N SER A 466 -10.74 38.26 -20.12
CA SER A 466 -10.06 37.78 -21.33
C SER A 466 -8.87 38.69 -21.67
N SER A 467 -7.86 38.12 -22.31
CA SER A 467 -6.86 38.89 -23.06
C SER A 467 -6.53 38.17 -24.35
N SER A 468 -6.81 38.82 -25.48
CA SER A 468 -6.52 38.29 -26.81
C SER A 468 -5.15 38.79 -27.30
N SER A 469 -4.52 38.01 -28.17
CA SER A 469 -3.51 38.52 -29.10
C SER A 469 -3.56 37.71 -30.39
N SER A 470 -3.83 38.41 -31.49
CA SER A 470 -4.08 37.83 -32.81
C SER A 470 -3.05 38.34 -33.81
N ASN A 471 -2.35 37.44 -34.48
CA ASN A 471 -1.79 37.59 -35.83
C ASN A 471 -1.24 36.23 -36.30
N GLY A 472 -1.36 35.84 -37.58
CA GLY A 472 -2.01 36.53 -38.69
C GLY A 472 -2.41 35.57 -39.82
N LEU A 473 -3.13 36.08 -40.82
CA LEU A 473 -3.63 35.31 -41.97
C LEU A 473 -2.60 35.22 -43.10
N ASN A 474 -2.55 34.07 -43.78
CA ASN A 474 -2.45 33.93 -45.25
C ASN A 474 -2.28 32.44 -45.64
N ASN A 475 -2.64 31.97 -46.84
CA ASN A 475 -3.88 32.05 -47.61
C ASN A 475 -3.77 31.06 -48.80
N ASP A 476 -4.88 30.44 -49.19
CA ASP A 476 -5.06 29.62 -50.41
C ASP A 476 -4.23 28.33 -50.56
N GLY A 477 -4.75 27.43 -51.40
CA GLY A 477 -4.29 26.05 -51.56
C GLY A 477 -5.38 25.10 -52.09
N SER A 478 -6.37 25.61 -52.83
CA SER A 478 -7.47 24.78 -53.34
C SER A 478 -6.99 23.71 -54.33
N SER A 479 -7.26 22.44 -54.02
CA SER A 479 -7.36 21.40 -55.05
C SER A 479 -8.58 20.52 -54.78
N ASN A 480 -9.44 20.40 -55.80
CA ASN A 480 -10.73 19.72 -55.73
C ASN A 480 -10.62 18.35 -56.43
N SER A 481 -10.96 17.26 -55.73
CA SER A 481 -11.17 15.95 -56.34
C SER A 481 -12.50 15.36 -55.86
N ASN A 482 -13.31 14.89 -56.80
CA ASN A 482 -14.73 14.63 -56.60
C ASN A 482 -15.06 13.12 -56.62
N GLY A 483 -15.88 12.68 -55.68
CA GLY A 483 -16.67 11.44 -55.78
C GLY A 483 -16.03 10.13 -55.27
N SER A 484 -16.58 9.59 -54.17
CA SER A 484 -17.50 8.44 -54.27
C SER A 484 -18.24 8.23 -52.94
N TYR A 485 -19.52 7.82 -53.00
CA TYR A 485 -20.19 7.18 -51.85
C TYR A 485 -19.65 5.75 -51.71
N GLY A 486 -19.49 5.24 -50.47
CA GLY A 486 -18.88 3.92 -50.30
C GLY A 486 -18.72 3.36 -48.87
N LYS A 487 -19.83 3.22 -48.13
CA LYS A 487 -19.95 2.48 -46.85
C LYS A 487 -19.19 3.03 -45.64
N ASP A 488 -19.66 2.59 -44.48
CA ASP A 488 -19.18 2.99 -43.15
C ASP A 488 -17.98 2.12 -42.74
N ASP A 489 -16.77 2.71 -42.76
CA ASP A 489 -15.57 2.10 -42.17
C ASP A 489 -15.68 2.12 -40.64
N ALA A 490 -16.46 1.19 -40.09
CA ALA A 490 -16.56 0.96 -38.66
C ALA A 490 -15.20 0.49 -38.11
N LYS A 491 -14.45 1.42 -37.52
CA LYS A 491 -13.21 1.11 -36.81
C LYS A 491 -13.58 0.41 -35.50
N TYR A 492 -12.80 -0.60 -35.14
CA TYR A 492 -12.90 -1.28 -33.85
C TYR A 492 -11.74 -0.87 -32.95
N ASP A 493 -12.03 -0.75 -31.66
CA ASP A 493 -11.07 -0.45 -30.60
C ASP A 493 -11.43 -1.22 -29.33
N TYR A 494 -10.69 -1.04 -28.24
CA TYR A 494 -10.96 -1.71 -26.97
C TYR A 494 -11.32 -0.71 -25.87
N ASP A 495 -12.31 -1.04 -25.03
CA ASP A 495 -12.64 -0.26 -23.83
C ASP A 495 -11.67 -0.55 -22.66
N LYS A 496 -11.82 0.20 -21.55
CA LYS A 496 -11.00 0.01 -20.33
C LYS A 496 -11.24 -1.34 -19.61
N GLY A 497 -12.21 -2.14 -20.03
CA GLY A 497 -12.45 -3.51 -19.58
C GLY A 497 -11.97 -4.58 -20.57
N GLY A 498 -11.33 -4.20 -21.68
CA GLY A 498 -10.87 -5.13 -22.72
C GLY A 498 -11.98 -5.62 -23.67
N ASN A 499 -13.16 -5.00 -23.68
CA ASN A 499 -14.23 -5.34 -24.62
C ASN A 499 -13.99 -4.68 -25.98
N LEU A 500 -14.24 -5.41 -27.07
CA LEU A 500 -14.16 -4.86 -28.42
C LEU A 500 -15.36 -3.95 -28.70
N ILE A 501 -15.11 -2.65 -28.84
CA ILE A 501 -16.11 -1.62 -29.14
C ILE A 501 -15.97 -1.14 -30.60
N LYS A 502 -17.05 -0.56 -31.14
CA LYS A 502 -16.95 0.26 -32.35
C LYS A 502 -16.58 1.68 -31.96
N VAL A 503 -15.74 2.33 -32.75
CA VAL A 503 -15.41 3.75 -32.61
C VAL A 503 -15.56 4.50 -33.93
N ASP A 504 -15.84 5.80 -33.83
CA ASP A 504 -15.83 6.68 -34.99
C ASP A 504 -14.39 6.94 -35.48
N LYS A 505 -14.28 7.65 -36.60
CA LYS A 505 -13.00 8.12 -37.18
C LYS A 505 -12.16 9.02 -36.26
N ASN A 506 -12.71 9.48 -35.14
CA ASN A 506 -12.05 10.30 -34.12
C ASN A 506 -11.69 9.49 -32.85
N GLY A 507 -12.13 8.23 -32.73
CA GLY A 507 -11.89 7.36 -31.57
C GLY A 507 -13.01 7.34 -30.53
N ASN A 508 -14.14 8.02 -30.76
CA ASN A 508 -15.28 8.03 -29.82
C ASN A 508 -16.11 6.74 -29.98
N PRO A 509 -16.58 6.09 -28.88
CA PRO A 509 -17.48 4.95 -28.98
C PRO A 509 -18.78 5.26 -29.74
N ILE A 510 -19.29 4.27 -30.48
CA ILE A 510 -20.62 4.31 -31.14
C ILE A 510 -21.42 3.04 -30.77
N ASP A 511 -22.72 3.20 -30.49
CA ASP A 511 -23.70 2.11 -30.35
C ASP A 511 -23.81 1.25 -31.65
#